data_AF-A0A7X7LXY0-F1
#
_entry.id   AF-A0A7X7LXY0-F1
#
_cell.length_a   1.000
_cell.length_b   1.000
_cell.length_c   1.000
_cell.angle_alpha   90.00
_cell.angle_beta   90.00
_cell.angle_gamma   90.00
#
_symmetry.space_group_name_H-M   'P 1'
#
loop_
_entity.id
_entity.type
_entity.pdbx_description
1 polymer ?
#
loop_
_entity_poly.entity_id
_entity_poly.type
_entity_poly.pdbx_seq_one_letter_code
_entity_poly.pdbx_strand_id
1 'polypeptide(L)' 'DEDSLFYLRARGLDEPHARQLLTYAFAAEALARIGLEPLRARARSALLARLPGGELLEALA' A
#
# COMPACT_ATOMS: atom_id res chain seq x y z
N ASP A 1 -12.81 3.18 0.03
CA ASP A 1 -13.82 3.39 -1.01
C ASP A 1 -14.31 2.03 -1.48
N GLU A 2 -15.63 1.84 -1.54
CA GLU A 2 -16.25 0.57 -1.94
C GLU A 2 -16.07 0.31 -3.43
N ASP A 3 -16.07 1.35 -4.26
CA ASP A 3 -15.87 1.25 -5.71
C ASP A 3 -14.47 0.74 -6.05
N SER A 4 -13.44 1.28 -5.39
CA SER A 4 -12.06 0.83 -5.56
C SER A 4 -11.87 -0.62 -5.11
N LEU A 5 -12.55 -1.03 -4.04
CA LEU A 5 -12.52 -2.41 -3.56
C LEU A 5 -13.21 -3.35 -4.56
N PHE A 6 -14.38 -2.97 -5.07
CA PHE A 6 -15.10 -3.72 -6.10
C PHE A 6 -14.27 -3.88 -7.37
N TYR A 7 -13.63 -2.82 -7.83
CA TYR A 7 -12.80 -2.84 -9.03
C TYR A 7 -11.58 -3.76 -8.91
N LEU A 8 -10.88 -3.71 -7.77
CA LEU A 8 -9.75 -4.61 -7.51
C LEU A 8 -10.22 -6.08 -7.44
N ARG A 9 -11.37 -6.33 -6.81
CA ARG A 9 -11.97 -7.67 -6.76
C ARG A 9 -12.39 -8.20 -8.12
N ALA A 10 -12.96 -7.35 -8.98
CA ALA A 10 -13.29 -7.71 -10.36
C ALA A 10 -12.06 -8.09 -11.19
N ARG A 11 -10.86 -7.65 -10.77
CA ARG A 11 -9.57 -8.01 -11.37
C ARG A 11 -8.91 -9.25 -10.75
N GLY A 12 -9.62 -9.96 -9.88
CA GLY A 12 -9.15 -11.22 -9.31
C GLY A 12 -8.38 -11.10 -8.00
N LEU A 13 -8.30 -9.92 -7.40
CA LEU A 13 -7.82 -9.79 -6.01
C LEU A 13 -8.92 -10.25 -5.06
N ASP A 14 -8.57 -11.06 -4.06
CA ASP A 14 -9.51 -11.30 -2.97
C ASP A 14 -9.71 -10.02 -2.12
N GLU A 15 -10.74 -10.02 -1.29
CA GLU A 15 -11.05 -8.85 -0.48
C GLU A 15 -9.93 -8.45 0.51
N PRO A 16 -9.28 -9.39 1.24
CA PRO A 16 -8.15 -9.06 2.10
C PRO A 16 -7.01 -8.35 1.36
N HIS A 17 -6.56 -8.88 0.22
CA HIS A 17 -5.45 -8.29 -0.54
C HIS A 17 -5.86 -6.95 -1.17
N ALA A 18 -7.08 -6.85 -1.69
CA ALA A 18 -7.59 -5.57 -2.22
C ALA A 18 -7.62 -4.47 -1.15
N ARG A 19 -8.04 -4.80 0.07
CA ARG A 19 -8.07 -3.86 1.20
C ARG A 19 -6.65 -3.45 1.64
N GLN A 20 -5.72 -4.39 1.67
CA GLN A 20 -4.31 -4.11 1.98
C GLN A 20 -3.68 -3.19 0.94
N LEU A 21 -3.92 -3.44 -0.35
CA LEU A 21 -3.42 -2.61 -1.43
C LEU A 21 -3.96 -1.18 -1.35
N LEU A 22 -5.26 -1.00 -1.08
CA LEU A 22 -5.85 0.33 -0.90
C LEU A 22 -5.28 1.06 0.32
N THR A 23 -5.05 0.34 1.42
CA THR A 23 -4.44 0.90 2.63
C THR A 23 -3.00 1.36 2.36
N TYR A 24 -2.22 0.55 1.65
CA TYR A 24 -0.87 0.93 1.23
C TYR A 24 -0.90 2.14 0.29
N ALA A 25 -1.75 2.14 -0.73
CA ALA A 25 -1.84 3.25 -1.69
C ALA A 25 -2.16 4.58 -1.00
N PHE A 26 -3.12 4.57 -0.06
CA PHE A 26 -3.47 5.74 0.74
C PHE A 26 -2.28 6.27 1.55
N ALA A 27 -1.55 5.39 2.25
CA ALA A 27 -0.41 5.80 3.05
C ALA A 27 0.78 6.23 2.17
N ALA A 28 1.02 5.55 1.04
CA ALA A 28 2.07 5.87 0.09
C ALA A 28 1.89 7.27 -0.52
N GLU A 29 0.65 7.67 -0.82
CA GLU A 29 0.33 9.03 -1.27
C GLU A 29 0.74 10.08 -0.23
N ALA A 30 0.50 9.82 1.06
CA ALA A 30 0.95 10.71 2.13
C ALA A 30 2.48 10.81 2.19
N LEU A 31 3.19 9.68 2.05
CA LEU A 31 4.66 9.62 2.05
C LEU A 31 5.28 10.29 0.81
N ALA A 32 4.60 10.29 -0.34
CA ALA A 32 5.09 10.92 -1.57
C ALA A 32 5.34 12.43 -1.40
N ARG A 33 4.69 13.08 -0.42
CA ARG A 33 4.89 14.49 -0.07
C ARG A 33 6.20 14.77 0.67
N ILE A 34 6.89 13.73 1.16
CA ILE A 34 8.19 13.88 1.81
C ILE A 34 9.25 14.15 0.72
N GLY A 35 9.78 15.36 0.67
CA GLY A 35 10.77 15.75 -0.34
C GLY A 35 12.17 15.17 -0.12
N LEU A 36 12.51 14.81 1.13
CA LEU A 36 13.82 14.22 1.45
C LEU A 36 13.81 12.71 1.19
N GLU A 37 14.48 12.28 0.13
CA GLU A 37 14.45 10.88 -0.34
C GLU A 37 14.82 9.84 0.74
N PRO A 38 15.91 10.01 1.52
CA PRO A 38 16.24 9.05 2.57
C PRO A 38 15.16 8.91 3.65
N LEU A 39 14.47 10.01 3.97
CA LEU A 39 13.39 10.02 4.95
C LEU A 39 12.15 9.32 4.39
N ARG A 40 11.80 9.60 3.13
CA ARG A 40 10.71 8.93 2.41
C ARG A 40 10.92 7.42 2.34
N ALA A 41 12.13 6.97 1.98
CA ALA A 41 12.48 5.55 1.94
C ALA A 41 12.35 4.88 3.32
N ARG A 42 12.85 5.54 4.38
CA ARG A 42 12.73 5.01 5.74
C ARG A 42 11.28 4.94 6.23
N ALA A 43 10.47 5.95 5.90
CA ALA A 43 9.04 5.94 6.21
C ALA A 43 8.29 4.85 5.44
N ARG A 44 8.65 4.60 4.18
CA ARG A 44 8.09 3.52 3.35
C ARG A 44 8.38 2.14 3.96
N SER A 45 9.62 1.88 4.36
CA SER A 45 9.99 0.62 5.02
C SER A 45 9.25 0.44 6.36
N ALA A 46 9.14 1.50 7.17
CA ALA A 46 8.38 1.46 8.41
C ALA A 46 6.87 1.21 8.20
N LEU A 47 6.31 1.73 7.11
CA LEU A 47 4.92 1.48 6.71
C LEU A 47 4.71 0.01 6.33
N LEU A 48 5.58 -0.55 5.47
CA LEU A 48 5.47 -1.94 5.00
C LEU A 48 5.60 -2.93 6.16
N ALA A 49 6.54 -2.69 7.10
CA ALA A 49 6.70 -3.52 8.30
C ALA A 49 5.47 -3.53 9.24
N ARG A 50 4.54 -2.59 9.09
CA ARG A 50 3.32 -2.47 9.93
C ARG A 50 2.05 -2.83 9.18
N LEU A 51 2.12 -3.01 7.86
CA LEU A 51 0.96 -3.32 7.04
C LEU A 51 0.70 -4.84 7.06
N PRO A 52 -0.53 -5.30 7.32
CA PRO A 52 -0.89 -6.69 7.07
C PRO A 52 -0.62 -7.01 5.60
N GLY A 53 0.18 -8.05 5.31
CA GLY A 53 0.59 -8.37 3.94
C GLY A 53 1.67 -7.48 3.33
N GLY A 54 2.35 -6.64 4.13
CA GLY A 54 3.43 -5.76 3.67
C GLY A 54 4.60 -6.49 2.98
N GLU A 55 4.90 -7.71 3.41
CA GLU A 55 5.89 -8.61 2.80
C GLU A 55 5.58 -8.89 1.31
N LEU A 56 4.29 -9.08 0.97
CA LEU A 56 3.84 -9.33 -0.41
C LEU A 56 3.99 -8.08 -1.28
N LEU A 57 3.81 -6.90 -0.69
CA LEU A 57 3.92 -5.62 -1.38
C LEU A 57 5.39 -5.21 -1.59
N GLU A 58 6.31 -5.57 -0.67
CA GLU A 58 7.75 -5.42 -0.91
C GLU A 58 8.22 -6.23 -2.12
N ALA A 59 7.72 -7.45 -2.30
CA ALA A 59 8.09 -8.29 -3.44
C ALA A 59 7.64 -7.74 -4.81
N LEU A 60 6.70 -6.79 -4.83
CA LEU A 60 6.16 -6.16 -6.04
C LEU A 60 6.73 -4.75 -6.30
N ALA A 61 7.53 -4.21 -5.38
CA ALA A 61 7.97 -2.82 -5.29
C ALA A 61 9.41 -2.60 -5.74
#